data_AF-A0AAN1LI63-F1
#
_entry.id   AF-A0AAN1LI63-F1
#
_cell.length_a   1.000
_cell.length_b   1.000
_cell.length_c   1.000
_cell.angle_alpha   90.00
_cell.angle_beta   90.00
_cell.angle_gamma   90.00
#
_symmetry.space_group_name_H-M   'P 1'
#
loop_
_entity.id
_entity.type
_entity.pdbx_description
1 polymer ?
#
loop_
_entity_poly.entity_id
_entity_poly.type
_entity_poly.pdbx_seq_one_letter_code
_entity_poly.pdbx_strand_id
1 'polypeptide(L)'
;MSRPILAQLDLQALKDNLQIVRRAAPGSRVWSVVKANAYGHGIDRIWSALGATDGFALLNLEEAILLRERGWKGPILLLEGFFHAQDLPLLDKYRLTTSVHSNWQIKAIQDAKLHAPLDIYLKVNSGMNRLGFQPERVHTVWQQLRALKNVGEMTLMAHFADAEKPDGIADAMVRIEQAAEGLDCPRSLSNSAATLWHPEAHYNWVRPGIVLYGASPSGQWQDIANSGLKPVMTLRSEIIGVQTLKAGDTVGYGSRYRAAGEQRIGIVAGGYADGYPRIAPSGTPVWVDGVRTGTVGTVSMDMLAIDLTPCPQAGIGSPVELWGNEVKIDDVAAAAGTVGYELMCALAPRVPVVTV
;
A
#
# COMPACT_ATOMS: atom_id res chain seq x y z
N MET A 1 -18.03 -8.57 20.67
CA MET A 1 -16.96 -9.25 19.89
C MET A 1 -16.33 -10.31 20.78
N SER A 2 -16.01 -11.50 20.26
CA SER A 2 -15.50 -12.62 21.09
C SER A 2 -14.01 -12.52 21.42
N ARG A 3 -13.20 -11.86 20.58
CA ARG A 3 -11.78 -11.59 20.81
C ARG A 3 -11.53 -10.07 20.75
N PRO A 4 -10.81 -9.47 21.72
CA PRO A 4 -10.55 -8.03 21.73
C PRO A 4 -9.37 -7.70 20.82
N ILE A 5 -9.61 -7.81 19.51
CA ILE A 5 -8.74 -7.30 18.45
C ILE A 5 -9.61 -6.69 17.36
N LEU A 6 -9.20 -5.53 16.83
CA LEU A 6 -10.00 -4.74 15.91
C LEU A 6 -9.11 -3.88 15.03
N ALA A 7 -9.37 -3.88 13.72
CA ALA A 7 -8.85 -2.86 12.82
C ALA A 7 -9.91 -1.77 12.61
N GLN A 8 -9.59 -0.55 13.02
CA GLN A 8 -10.43 0.63 12.81
C GLN A 8 -9.90 1.44 11.63
N LEU A 9 -10.77 1.80 10.70
CA LEU A 9 -10.41 2.56 9.50
C LEU A 9 -11.03 3.96 9.54
N ASP A 10 -10.20 4.99 9.57
CA ASP A 10 -10.63 6.39 9.54
C ASP A 10 -10.85 6.85 8.09
N LEU A 11 -12.12 6.93 7.68
CA LEU A 11 -12.45 7.33 6.30
C LEU A 11 -12.23 8.82 6.05
N GLN A 12 -12.19 9.65 7.10
CA GLN A 12 -11.86 11.06 6.97
C GLN A 12 -10.36 11.25 6.76
N ALA A 13 -9.51 10.51 7.45
CA ALA A 13 -8.06 10.48 7.20
C ALA A 13 -7.75 10.10 5.74
N LEU A 14 -8.46 9.11 5.19
CA LEU A 14 -8.29 8.71 3.79
C LEU A 14 -8.65 9.83 2.80
N LYS A 15 -9.73 10.58 3.06
CA LYS A 15 -10.12 11.76 2.28
C LYS A 15 -9.07 12.87 2.38
N ASP A 16 -8.63 13.16 3.61
CA ASP A 16 -7.62 14.19 3.89
C ASP A 16 -6.30 13.87 3.16
N ASN A 17 -5.86 12.61 3.21
CA ASN A 17 -4.66 12.13 2.53
C ASN A 17 -4.77 12.28 1.00
N LEU A 18 -5.94 11.98 0.41
CA LEU A 18 -6.17 12.23 -1.02
C LEU A 18 -6.02 13.73 -1.35
N GLN A 19 -6.52 14.63 -0.50
CA GLN A 19 -6.34 16.07 -0.71
C GLN A 19 -4.89 16.51 -0.59
N ILE A 20 -4.12 15.91 0.32
CA ILE A 20 -2.67 16.16 0.42
C ILE A 20 -1.97 15.77 -0.88
N VAL A 21 -2.28 14.58 -1.44
CA VAL A 21 -1.73 14.16 -2.73
C VAL A 21 -2.11 15.13 -3.85
N ARG A 22 -3.37 15.55 -3.93
CA ARG A 22 -3.81 16.53 -4.95
C ARG A 22 -3.08 17.87 -4.84
N ARG A 23 -2.79 18.32 -3.60
CA ARG A 23 -1.99 19.54 -3.37
C ARG A 23 -0.52 19.35 -3.73
N ALA A 24 0.03 18.16 -3.55
CA ALA A 24 1.40 17.85 -3.94
C ALA A 24 1.56 17.85 -5.47
N ALA A 25 0.57 17.37 -6.22
CA ALA A 25 0.59 17.29 -7.68
C ALA A 25 -0.62 17.99 -8.34
N PRO A 26 -0.74 19.34 -8.24
CA PRO A 26 -1.95 20.06 -8.63
C PRO A 26 -2.23 20.07 -10.14
N GLY A 27 -1.20 19.85 -10.97
CA GLY A 27 -1.32 19.75 -12.42
C GLY A 27 -1.63 18.34 -12.94
N SER A 28 -1.67 17.34 -12.05
CA SER A 28 -1.80 15.94 -12.44
C SER A 28 -3.14 15.36 -12.01
N ARG A 29 -3.64 14.42 -12.79
CA ARG A 29 -4.74 13.54 -12.37
C ARG A 29 -4.22 12.45 -11.44
N VAL A 30 -5.07 11.95 -10.56
CA VAL A 30 -4.72 10.97 -9.54
C VAL A 30 -5.32 9.60 -9.86
N TRP A 31 -4.45 8.61 -9.97
CA TRP A 31 -4.83 7.20 -9.84
C TRP A 31 -4.70 6.77 -8.39
N SER A 32 -5.81 6.66 -7.66
CA SER A 32 -5.78 6.09 -6.32
C SER A 32 -5.48 4.60 -6.40
N VAL A 33 -4.30 4.19 -5.92
CA VAL A 33 -3.87 2.79 -6.00
C VAL A 33 -4.48 1.99 -4.86
N VAL A 34 -5.29 1.00 -5.22
CA VAL A 34 -6.13 0.22 -4.30
C VAL A 34 -5.98 -1.30 -4.45
N LYS A 35 -4.88 -1.76 -5.06
CA LYS A 35 -4.56 -3.19 -5.17
C LYS A 35 -4.43 -3.87 -3.80
N ALA A 36 -4.47 -5.21 -3.81
CA ALA A 36 -4.37 -6.03 -2.60
C ALA A 36 -5.43 -5.64 -1.56
N ASN A 37 -6.68 -5.55 -2.01
CA ASN A 37 -7.83 -5.17 -1.21
C ASN A 37 -7.65 -3.80 -0.53
N ALA A 38 -7.25 -2.78 -1.29
CA ALA A 38 -6.87 -1.47 -0.80
C ALA A 38 -5.80 -1.54 0.30
N TYR A 39 -4.72 -2.30 0.05
CA TYR A 39 -3.62 -2.50 1.00
C TYR A 39 -4.11 -2.99 2.37
N GLY A 40 -5.03 -3.96 2.35
CA GLY A 40 -5.66 -4.53 3.55
C GLY A 40 -6.80 -3.71 4.18
N HIS A 41 -7.11 -2.51 3.67
CA HIS A 41 -8.18 -1.67 4.21
C HIS A 41 -9.58 -2.11 3.73
N GLY A 42 -9.67 -2.95 2.69
CA GLY A 42 -10.94 -3.38 2.13
C GLY A 42 -11.46 -2.41 1.08
N ILE A 43 -11.31 -2.73 -0.20
CA ILE A 43 -11.76 -1.84 -1.28
C ILE A 43 -13.27 -1.53 -1.17
N ASP A 44 -14.07 -2.54 -0.81
CA ASP A 44 -15.52 -2.39 -0.61
C ASP A 44 -15.87 -1.38 0.49
N ARG A 45 -15.01 -1.28 1.52
CA ARG A 45 -15.21 -0.39 2.68
C ARG A 45 -14.79 1.05 2.38
N ILE A 46 -13.73 1.22 1.59
CA ILE A 46 -13.01 2.49 1.50
C ILE A 46 -13.22 3.25 0.19
N TRP A 47 -13.69 2.61 -0.89
CA TRP A 47 -13.71 3.24 -2.22
C TRP A 47 -14.51 4.55 -2.25
N SER A 48 -15.62 4.62 -1.51
CA SER A 48 -16.49 5.81 -1.49
C SER A 48 -15.81 7.02 -0.85
N ALA A 49 -14.91 6.81 0.12
CA ALA A 49 -14.10 7.87 0.72
C ALA A 49 -13.09 8.44 -0.28
N LEU A 50 -12.69 7.65 -1.28
CA LEU A 50 -11.85 8.10 -2.41
C LEU A 50 -12.66 8.57 -3.62
N GLY A 51 -13.96 8.86 -3.47
CA GLY A 51 -14.84 9.24 -4.58
C GLY A 51 -14.45 10.51 -5.35
N ALA A 52 -13.57 11.34 -4.78
CA ALA A 52 -12.99 12.53 -5.43
C ALA A 52 -11.71 12.25 -6.24
N THR A 53 -11.29 10.99 -6.35
CA THR A 53 -10.15 10.60 -7.19
C THR A 53 -10.49 10.72 -8.67
N ASP A 54 -9.48 10.90 -9.53
CA ASP A 54 -9.71 10.93 -10.98
C ASP A 54 -9.86 9.52 -11.56
N GLY A 55 -9.32 8.50 -10.88
CA GLY A 55 -9.41 7.09 -11.28
C GLY A 55 -8.89 6.15 -10.20
N PHE A 56 -9.28 4.87 -10.27
CA PHE A 56 -8.70 3.81 -9.43
C PHE A 56 -7.67 3.00 -10.20
N ALA A 57 -6.58 2.60 -9.55
CA ALA A 57 -5.59 1.70 -10.13
C ALA A 57 -5.41 0.46 -9.25
N LEU A 58 -5.48 -0.72 -9.86
CA LEU A 58 -5.50 -2.01 -9.16
C LEU A 58 -4.90 -3.12 -10.04
N LEU A 59 -4.96 -4.36 -9.57
CA LEU A 59 -4.44 -5.52 -10.29
C LEU A 59 -5.53 -6.53 -10.68
N ASN A 60 -6.48 -6.79 -9.80
CA ASN A 60 -7.42 -7.91 -9.93
C ASN A 60 -8.72 -7.49 -10.63
N LEU A 61 -9.19 -8.30 -11.59
CA LEU A 61 -10.44 -8.01 -12.30
C LEU A 61 -11.66 -8.02 -11.36
N GLU A 62 -11.65 -8.87 -10.34
CA GLU A 62 -12.72 -8.96 -9.35
C GLU A 62 -12.90 -7.62 -8.60
N GLU A 63 -11.79 -6.95 -8.25
CA GLU A 63 -11.83 -5.64 -7.60
C GLU A 63 -12.31 -4.54 -8.57
N ALA A 64 -11.93 -4.61 -9.86
CA ALA A 64 -12.45 -3.69 -10.87
C ALA A 64 -13.96 -3.85 -11.10
N ILE A 65 -14.43 -5.10 -11.18
CA ILE A 65 -15.84 -5.44 -11.34
C ILE A 65 -16.63 -4.96 -10.13
N LEU A 66 -16.13 -5.23 -8.92
CA LEU A 66 -16.74 -4.75 -7.68
C LEU A 66 -16.91 -3.22 -7.71
N LEU A 67 -15.88 -2.45 -8.10
CA LEU A 67 -15.99 -1.00 -8.20
C LEU A 67 -17.09 -0.58 -9.19
N ARG A 68 -17.20 -1.24 -10.34
CA ARG A 68 -18.25 -0.98 -11.34
C ARG A 68 -19.64 -1.31 -10.80
N GLU A 69 -19.80 -2.44 -10.12
CA GLU A 69 -21.05 -2.88 -9.51
C GLU A 69 -21.48 -1.98 -8.34
N ARG A 70 -20.51 -1.43 -7.60
CA ARG A 70 -20.72 -0.38 -6.58
C ARG A 70 -21.00 1.00 -7.17
N GLY A 71 -20.94 1.15 -8.49
CA GLY A 71 -21.38 2.35 -9.20
C GLY A 71 -20.27 3.30 -9.63
N TRP A 72 -18.99 2.97 -9.44
CA TRP A 72 -17.88 3.81 -9.91
C TRP A 72 -17.91 3.96 -11.44
N LYS A 73 -17.99 5.22 -11.90
CA LYS A 73 -18.06 5.57 -13.33
C LYS A 73 -16.74 6.09 -13.90
N GLY A 74 -15.81 6.52 -13.05
CA GLY A 74 -14.49 6.97 -13.49
C GLY A 74 -13.66 5.82 -14.07
N PRO A 75 -12.49 6.13 -14.64
CA PRO A 75 -11.63 5.11 -15.23
C PRO A 75 -11.04 4.19 -14.15
N ILE A 76 -10.68 2.97 -14.56
CA ILE A 76 -10.01 1.97 -13.72
C ILE A 76 -8.81 1.43 -14.50
N LEU A 77 -7.61 1.53 -13.95
CA LEU A 77 -6.36 1.07 -14.55
C LEU A 77 -5.88 -0.26 -13.95
N LEU A 78 -5.66 -1.25 -14.82
CA LEU A 78 -4.96 -2.50 -14.47
C LEU A 78 -3.45 -2.29 -14.62
N LEU A 79 -2.73 -2.16 -13.49
CA LEU A 79 -1.30 -1.75 -13.45
C LEU A 79 -0.32 -2.79 -14.02
N GLU A 80 -0.74 -4.06 -14.05
CA GLU A 80 0.00 -5.19 -14.64
C GLU A 80 -0.63 -5.66 -15.96
N GLY A 81 -1.65 -4.94 -16.42
CA GLY A 81 -2.44 -5.32 -17.58
C GLY A 81 -3.34 -6.52 -17.30
N PHE A 82 -3.57 -7.34 -18.33
CA PHE A 82 -4.28 -8.60 -18.25
C PHE A 82 -3.31 -9.78 -18.29
N PHE A 83 -3.73 -10.92 -17.74
CA PHE A 83 -2.92 -12.15 -17.66
C PHE A 83 -3.32 -13.18 -18.72
N HIS A 84 -4.55 -13.13 -19.22
CA HIS A 84 -5.04 -14.01 -20.28
C HIS A 84 -5.76 -13.22 -21.39
N ALA A 85 -5.60 -13.64 -22.65
CA ALA A 85 -6.29 -12.98 -23.77
C ALA A 85 -7.83 -13.07 -23.65
N GLN A 86 -8.32 -14.10 -22.98
CA GLN A 86 -9.72 -14.35 -22.68
C GLN A 86 -10.33 -13.29 -21.73
N ASP A 87 -9.50 -12.48 -21.08
CA ASP A 87 -9.96 -11.41 -20.19
C ASP A 87 -10.36 -10.15 -20.96
N LEU A 88 -9.88 -9.97 -22.20
CA LEU A 88 -10.11 -8.76 -23.00
C LEU A 88 -11.61 -8.41 -23.20
N PRO A 89 -12.53 -9.37 -23.41
CA PRO A 89 -13.96 -9.08 -23.41
C PRO A 89 -14.47 -8.47 -22.09
N LEU A 90 -13.89 -8.83 -20.94
CA LEU A 90 -14.24 -8.22 -19.64
C LEU A 90 -13.71 -6.79 -19.55
N LEU A 91 -12.47 -6.54 -20.02
CA LEU A 91 -11.91 -5.19 -20.08
C LEU A 91 -12.80 -4.26 -20.93
N ASP A 92 -13.27 -4.74 -22.09
CA ASP A 92 -14.20 -4.01 -22.96
C ASP A 92 -15.56 -3.78 -22.28
N LYS A 93 -16.17 -4.85 -21.74
CA LYS A 93 -17.46 -4.78 -21.04
C LYS A 93 -17.44 -3.78 -19.88
N TYR A 94 -16.39 -3.80 -19.07
CA TYR A 94 -16.27 -2.96 -17.88
C TYR A 94 -15.51 -1.65 -18.13
N ARG A 95 -15.14 -1.33 -19.38
CA ARG A 95 -14.42 -0.11 -19.76
C ARG A 95 -13.18 0.10 -18.87
N LEU A 96 -12.30 -0.90 -18.87
CA LEU A 96 -11.06 -0.88 -18.10
C LEU A 96 -9.91 -0.38 -18.98
N THR A 97 -9.04 0.43 -18.39
CA THR A 97 -7.75 0.83 -18.93
C THR A 97 -6.72 -0.24 -18.56
N THR A 98 -5.80 -0.58 -19.46
CA THR A 98 -4.82 -1.65 -19.22
C THR A 98 -3.39 -1.20 -19.48
N SER A 99 -2.45 -1.62 -18.62
CA SER A 99 -1.04 -1.55 -18.98
C SER A 99 -0.70 -2.59 -20.05
N VAL A 100 0.24 -2.27 -20.93
CA VAL A 100 0.85 -3.19 -21.90
C VAL A 100 2.36 -3.15 -21.73
N HIS A 101 2.97 -4.31 -21.48
CA HIS A 101 4.38 -4.44 -21.13
C HIS A 101 5.08 -5.61 -21.82
N SER A 102 4.37 -6.36 -22.68
CA SER A 102 4.93 -7.48 -23.43
C SER A 102 4.29 -7.67 -24.81
N ASN A 103 5.05 -8.26 -25.75
CA ASN A 103 4.61 -8.50 -27.13
C ASN A 103 3.36 -9.37 -27.22
N TRP A 104 3.20 -10.34 -26.31
CA TRP A 104 2.03 -11.23 -26.32
C TRP A 104 0.74 -10.46 -26.05
N GLN A 105 0.77 -9.42 -25.21
CA GLN A 105 -0.39 -8.57 -24.94
C GLN A 105 -0.78 -7.76 -26.17
N ILE A 106 0.20 -7.25 -26.92
CA ILE A 106 -0.04 -6.56 -28.20
C ILE A 106 -0.76 -7.51 -29.18
N LYS A 107 -0.27 -8.75 -29.31
CA LYS A 107 -0.89 -9.76 -30.17
C LYS A 107 -2.31 -10.11 -29.73
N ALA A 108 -2.52 -10.30 -28.43
CA ALA A 108 -3.85 -10.56 -27.87
C ALA A 108 -4.83 -9.41 -28.15
N ILE A 109 -4.39 -8.15 -27.97
CA ILE A 109 -5.20 -6.97 -28.30
C ILE A 109 -5.50 -6.91 -29.79
N GLN A 110 -4.52 -7.18 -30.66
CA GLN A 110 -4.72 -7.20 -32.11
C GLN A 110 -5.79 -8.20 -32.55
N ASP A 111 -5.79 -9.39 -31.96
CA ASP A 111 -6.68 -10.50 -32.35
C ASP A 111 -8.07 -10.42 -31.71
N ALA A 112 -8.24 -9.59 -30.68
CA ALA A 112 -9.50 -9.47 -29.95
C ALA A 112 -10.63 -8.86 -30.80
N LYS A 113 -11.85 -9.27 -30.47
CA LYS A 113 -13.08 -8.66 -31.00
C LYS A 113 -13.71 -7.82 -29.89
N LEU A 114 -13.42 -6.53 -29.90
CA LEU A 114 -13.92 -5.57 -28.90
C LEU A 114 -14.99 -4.67 -29.51
N HIS A 115 -15.88 -4.16 -28.67
CA HIS A 115 -16.96 -3.24 -29.04
C HIS A 115 -16.45 -1.80 -29.10
N ALA A 116 -15.42 -1.47 -28.33
CA ALA A 116 -14.69 -0.20 -28.41
C ALA A 116 -13.18 -0.42 -28.17
N PRO A 117 -12.32 0.50 -28.65
CA PRO A 117 -10.90 0.45 -28.34
C PRO A 117 -10.61 0.58 -26.84
N LEU A 118 -9.52 -0.02 -26.38
CA LEU A 118 -9.04 0.07 -25.00
C LEU A 118 -8.02 1.21 -24.86
N ASP A 119 -8.16 1.99 -23.80
CA ASP A 119 -7.09 2.92 -23.39
C ASP A 119 -5.93 2.14 -22.76
N ILE A 120 -4.70 2.47 -23.16
CA ILE A 120 -3.50 1.70 -22.86
C ILE A 120 -2.43 2.55 -22.20
N TYR A 121 -1.79 1.95 -21.19
CA TYR A 121 -0.57 2.46 -20.59
C TYR A 121 0.62 1.63 -21.10
N LEU A 122 1.38 2.16 -22.05
CA LEU A 122 2.58 1.49 -22.55
C LEU A 122 3.69 1.59 -21.50
N LYS A 123 4.09 0.44 -20.95
CA LYS A 123 5.03 0.39 -19.84
C LYS A 123 6.47 0.34 -20.32
N VAL A 124 7.29 1.26 -19.84
CA VAL A 124 8.74 1.34 -20.07
C VAL A 124 9.45 0.72 -18.87
N ASN A 125 10.44 -0.13 -19.14
CA ASN A 125 11.41 -0.55 -18.14
C ASN A 125 12.51 0.51 -18.04
N SER A 126 12.41 1.38 -17.04
CA SER A 126 13.39 2.45 -16.78
C SER A 126 14.51 2.05 -15.80
N GLY A 127 14.62 0.76 -15.45
CA GLY A 127 15.69 0.24 -14.59
C GLY A 127 15.22 -0.65 -13.44
N MET A 128 13.92 -0.67 -13.13
CA MET A 128 13.40 -1.59 -12.10
C MET A 128 13.51 -3.07 -12.54
N ASN A 129 13.61 -3.34 -13.84
CA ASN A 129 13.82 -4.68 -14.41
C ASN A 129 12.77 -5.73 -13.97
N ARG A 130 11.51 -5.28 -13.81
CA ARG A 130 10.37 -6.14 -13.45
C ARG A 130 9.39 -6.34 -14.60
N LEU A 131 8.86 -5.24 -15.16
CA LEU A 131 7.94 -5.23 -16.30
C LEU A 131 8.23 -4.02 -17.17
N GLY A 132 7.91 -4.13 -18.46
CA GLY A 132 7.98 -3.04 -19.43
C GLY A 132 8.96 -3.32 -20.56
N PHE A 133 8.83 -2.57 -21.65
CA PHE A 133 9.74 -2.62 -22.78
C PHE A 133 11.01 -1.84 -22.48
N GLN A 134 12.13 -2.31 -23.01
CA GLN A 134 13.38 -1.55 -22.98
C GLN A 134 13.21 -0.23 -23.76
N PRO A 135 13.85 0.87 -23.33
CA PRO A 135 13.68 2.20 -23.94
C PRO A 135 13.79 2.21 -25.46
N GLU A 136 14.74 1.47 -26.03
CA GLU A 136 15.03 1.44 -27.47
C GLU A 136 13.90 0.79 -28.28
N ARG A 137 13.03 0.03 -27.63
CA ARG A 137 11.87 -0.62 -28.27
C ARG A 137 10.60 0.21 -28.22
N VAL A 138 10.55 1.26 -27.40
CA VAL A 138 9.31 1.99 -27.09
C VAL A 138 8.70 2.61 -28.33
N HIS A 139 9.50 3.26 -29.19
CA HIS A 139 9.00 3.82 -30.45
C HIS A 139 8.34 2.79 -31.36
N THR A 140 9.01 1.65 -31.58
CA THR A 140 8.48 0.58 -32.43
C THR A 140 7.17 0.04 -31.88
N VAL A 141 7.12 -0.23 -30.57
CA VAL A 141 5.92 -0.73 -29.91
C VAL A 141 4.79 0.31 -29.91
N TRP A 142 5.12 1.59 -29.72
CA TRP A 142 4.16 2.69 -29.77
C TRP A 142 3.47 2.75 -31.12
N GLN A 143 4.23 2.75 -32.22
CA GLN A 143 3.66 2.77 -33.58
C GLN A 143 2.84 1.51 -33.87
N GLN A 144 3.30 0.34 -33.41
CA GLN A 144 2.56 -0.91 -33.56
C GLN A 144 1.20 -0.84 -32.87
N LEU A 145 1.15 -0.40 -31.61
CA LEU A 145 -0.09 -0.28 -30.84
C LEU A 145 -1.03 0.78 -31.44
N ARG A 146 -0.50 1.95 -31.83
CA ARG A 146 -1.28 3.03 -32.44
C ARG A 146 -1.97 2.62 -33.74
N ALA A 147 -1.40 1.67 -34.48
CA ALA A 147 -1.99 1.15 -35.72
C ALA A 147 -3.15 0.13 -35.47
N LEU A 148 -3.34 -0.34 -34.24
CA LEU A 148 -4.39 -1.31 -33.92
C LEU A 148 -5.73 -0.62 -33.68
N LYS A 149 -6.78 -1.05 -34.39
CA LYS A 149 -8.17 -0.59 -34.21
C LYS A 149 -8.72 -0.79 -32.79
N ASN A 150 -8.13 -1.70 -32.02
CA ASN A 150 -8.54 -2.05 -30.66
C ASN A 150 -7.83 -1.20 -29.60
N VAL A 151 -7.00 -0.24 -30.00
CA VAL A 151 -6.24 0.65 -29.11
C VAL A 151 -6.80 2.07 -29.23
N GLY A 152 -7.10 2.67 -28.09
CA GLY A 152 -7.64 4.02 -27.94
C GLY A 152 -6.55 5.00 -27.51
N GLU A 153 -6.78 5.72 -26.42
CA GLU A 153 -5.80 6.65 -25.88
C GLU A 153 -4.57 5.89 -25.36
N MET A 154 -3.38 6.46 -25.58
CA MET A 154 -2.13 5.88 -25.15
C MET A 154 -1.40 6.81 -24.18
N THR A 155 -0.94 6.26 -23.07
CA THR A 155 -0.14 6.95 -22.05
C THR A 155 1.17 6.20 -21.84
N LEU A 156 2.30 6.91 -21.77
CA LEU A 156 3.56 6.30 -21.40
C LEU A 156 3.63 6.10 -19.88
N MET A 157 4.01 4.91 -19.43
CA MET A 157 4.05 4.56 -18.03
C MET A 157 5.41 4.02 -17.63
N ALA A 158 5.97 4.50 -16.53
CA ALA A 158 7.12 3.87 -15.87
C ALA A 158 6.88 3.81 -14.36
N HIS A 159 7.79 3.17 -13.62
CA HIS A 159 7.73 3.11 -12.17
C HIS A 159 9.13 3.19 -11.58
N PHE A 160 9.35 4.14 -10.68
CA PHE A 160 10.64 4.32 -10.02
C PHE A 160 10.89 3.22 -9.00
N ALA A 161 12.15 2.77 -8.94
CA ALA A 161 12.63 1.79 -7.98
C ALA A 161 13.06 2.43 -6.66
N ASP A 162 13.69 3.61 -6.72
CA ASP A 162 14.38 4.25 -5.59
C ASP A 162 13.92 5.70 -5.35
N ALA A 163 12.67 6.04 -5.66
CA ALA A 163 12.17 7.41 -5.56
C ALA A 163 12.13 7.97 -4.12
N GLU A 164 12.36 7.14 -3.11
CA GLU A 164 12.60 7.57 -1.73
C GLU A 164 13.95 8.24 -1.51
N LYS A 165 14.91 8.04 -2.42
CA LYS A 165 16.22 8.70 -2.38
C LYS A 165 16.16 10.03 -3.16
N PRO A 166 16.82 11.11 -2.69
CA PRO A 166 16.82 12.39 -3.38
C PRO A 166 17.24 12.34 -4.85
N ASP A 167 18.25 11.53 -5.20
CA ASP A 167 18.71 11.38 -6.60
C ASP A 167 18.19 10.08 -7.26
N GLY A 168 17.32 9.34 -6.58
CA GLY A 168 16.96 7.96 -6.95
C GLY A 168 16.13 7.84 -8.23
N ILE A 169 15.67 8.95 -8.82
CA ILE A 169 14.94 8.94 -10.10
C ILE A 169 15.79 9.33 -11.30
N ALA A 170 17.00 9.87 -11.11
CA ALA A 170 17.77 10.52 -12.18
C ALA A 170 18.03 9.58 -13.38
N ASP A 171 18.60 8.40 -13.12
CA ASP A 171 18.90 7.41 -14.18
C ASP A 171 17.63 6.91 -14.88
N ALA A 172 16.56 6.71 -14.10
CA ALA A 172 15.28 6.27 -14.65
C ALA A 172 14.68 7.34 -15.55
N MET A 173 14.77 8.61 -15.16
CA MET A 173 14.30 9.75 -15.95
C MET A 173 15.05 9.86 -17.27
N VAL A 174 16.39 9.73 -17.28
CA VAL A 174 17.17 9.73 -18.53
C VAL A 174 16.67 8.67 -19.51
N ARG A 175 16.45 7.43 -19.04
CA ARG A 175 15.92 6.34 -19.87
C ARG A 175 14.50 6.59 -20.36
N ILE A 176 13.66 7.22 -19.53
CA ILE A 176 12.28 7.57 -19.89
C ILE A 176 12.26 8.66 -20.96
N GLU A 177 13.11 9.69 -20.84
CA GLU A 177 13.20 10.74 -21.86
C GLU A 177 13.71 10.18 -23.19
N GLN A 178 14.72 9.30 -23.16
CA GLN A 178 15.17 8.59 -24.36
C GLN A 178 14.05 7.76 -25.00
N ALA A 179 13.26 7.05 -24.19
CA ALA A 179 12.12 6.27 -24.67
C ALA A 179 10.99 7.12 -25.26
N ALA A 180 10.87 8.38 -24.82
CA ALA A 180 9.78 9.29 -25.15
C ALA A 180 10.17 10.36 -26.19
N GLU A 181 11.39 10.32 -26.71
CA GLU A 181 11.93 11.33 -27.62
C GLU A 181 11.07 11.49 -28.88
N GLY A 182 10.43 12.65 -29.07
CA GLY A 182 9.54 12.87 -30.20
C GLY A 182 8.16 12.18 -30.09
N LEU A 183 7.83 11.59 -28.95
CA LEU A 183 6.46 11.16 -28.62
C LEU A 183 5.75 12.27 -27.83
N ASP A 184 4.86 13.00 -28.49
CA ASP A 184 3.92 13.89 -27.80
C ASP A 184 2.78 13.05 -27.21
N CYS A 185 2.93 12.66 -25.94
CA CYS A 185 1.96 11.80 -25.27
C CYS A 185 1.86 12.06 -23.77
N PRO A 186 0.70 11.75 -23.14
CA PRO A 186 0.58 11.78 -21.70
C PRO A 186 1.55 10.81 -21.02
N ARG A 187 2.02 11.17 -19.83
CA ARG A 187 2.93 10.33 -19.02
C ARG A 187 2.39 10.08 -17.62
N SER A 188 2.70 8.90 -17.09
CA SER A 188 2.45 8.51 -15.70
C SER A 188 3.67 7.80 -15.13
N LEU A 189 4.44 8.49 -14.30
CA LEU A 189 5.70 7.95 -13.76
C LEU A 189 5.64 7.80 -12.23
N SER A 190 5.08 8.81 -11.57
CA SER A 190 5.16 8.97 -10.12
C SER A 190 4.35 7.94 -9.34
N ASN A 191 5.05 7.21 -8.47
CA ASN A 191 4.46 6.47 -7.35
C ASN A 191 4.30 7.41 -6.13
N SER A 192 3.98 6.89 -4.95
CA SER A 192 3.82 7.72 -3.74
C SER A 192 5.04 8.59 -3.41
N ALA A 193 6.26 8.03 -3.48
CA ALA A 193 7.50 8.76 -3.17
C ALA A 193 7.71 9.91 -4.16
N ALA A 194 7.66 9.62 -5.46
CA ALA A 194 7.80 10.63 -6.51
C ALA A 194 6.67 11.69 -6.47
N THR A 195 5.46 11.30 -6.08
CA THR A 195 4.35 12.26 -5.89
C THR A 195 4.66 13.27 -4.80
N LEU A 196 5.30 12.85 -3.69
CA LEU A 196 5.61 13.75 -2.59
C LEU A 196 6.90 14.55 -2.80
N TRP A 197 7.92 13.93 -3.40
CA TRP A 197 9.29 14.43 -3.30
C TRP A 197 9.92 14.83 -4.65
N HIS A 198 9.30 14.47 -5.77
CA HIS A 198 9.86 14.67 -7.12
C HIS A 198 8.85 15.32 -8.08
N PRO A 199 8.54 16.63 -7.92
CA PRO A 199 7.56 17.35 -8.73
C PRO A 199 7.82 17.32 -10.24
N GLU A 200 9.08 17.25 -10.66
CA GLU A 200 9.50 17.10 -12.05
C GLU A 200 9.00 15.80 -12.71
N ALA A 201 8.60 14.80 -11.92
CA ALA A 201 8.15 13.50 -12.40
C ALA A 201 6.61 13.32 -12.35
N HIS A 202 5.85 14.37 -12.01
CA HIS A 202 4.39 14.27 -11.82
C HIS A 202 3.63 14.04 -13.14
N TYR A 203 3.98 14.80 -14.18
CA TYR A 203 3.36 14.73 -15.51
C TYR A 203 1.82 14.71 -15.46
N ASN A 204 1.15 13.94 -16.31
CA ASN A 204 -0.30 13.97 -16.47
C ASN A 204 -1.03 13.16 -15.41
N TRP A 205 -0.38 12.12 -14.87
CA TRP A 205 -0.98 11.19 -13.92
C TRP A 205 0.00 10.72 -12.86
N VAL A 206 -0.34 10.95 -11.59
CA VAL A 206 0.35 10.37 -10.43
C VAL A 206 -0.39 9.13 -9.90
N ARG A 207 0.33 8.21 -9.27
CA ARG A 207 -0.21 6.92 -8.78
C ARG A 207 0.11 6.70 -7.30
N PRO A 208 -0.45 7.50 -6.38
CA PRO A 208 -0.26 7.31 -4.95
C PRO A 208 -0.91 6.01 -4.47
N GLY A 209 -0.13 5.23 -3.73
CA GLY A 209 -0.59 4.07 -2.95
C GLY A 209 -0.47 4.39 -1.46
N ILE A 210 0.65 4.02 -0.84
CA ILE A 210 0.86 4.08 0.62
C ILE A 210 0.52 5.40 1.29
N VAL A 211 0.78 6.52 0.62
CA VAL A 211 0.50 7.85 1.18
C VAL A 211 -1.00 8.11 1.31
N LEU A 212 -1.85 7.47 0.51
CA LEU A 212 -3.31 7.53 0.73
C LEU A 212 -3.69 6.90 2.06
N TYR A 213 -2.94 5.90 2.52
CA TYR A 213 -3.18 5.17 3.76
C TYR A 213 -2.41 5.72 4.95
N GLY A 214 -1.66 6.82 4.77
CA GLY A 214 -0.97 7.52 5.85
C GLY A 214 0.32 6.89 6.33
N ALA A 215 1.01 6.13 5.48
CA ALA A 215 2.31 5.55 5.77
C ALA A 215 3.39 6.03 4.79
N SER A 216 4.65 5.99 5.22
CA SER A 216 5.77 6.58 4.52
C SER A 216 6.24 5.73 3.34
N PRO A 217 6.48 6.33 2.15
CA PRO A 217 7.09 5.62 1.04
C PRO A 217 8.51 5.09 1.33
N SER A 218 9.26 5.76 2.21
CA SER A 218 10.62 5.35 2.60
C SER A 218 10.64 4.28 3.71
N GLY A 219 9.48 3.98 4.31
CA GLY A 219 9.38 3.15 5.50
C GLY A 219 9.86 3.83 6.79
N GLN A 220 10.20 5.13 6.74
CA GLN A 220 10.51 5.94 7.92
C GLN A 220 9.41 6.98 8.11
N TRP A 221 8.68 6.93 9.23
CA TRP A 221 7.54 7.84 9.45
C TRP A 221 7.99 9.31 9.50
N GLN A 222 9.20 9.57 9.99
CA GLN A 222 9.77 10.90 10.19
C GLN A 222 9.81 11.70 8.88
N ASP A 223 10.02 11.03 7.74
CA ASP A 223 10.09 11.65 6.42
C ASP A 223 8.75 12.26 5.97
N ILE A 224 7.64 11.82 6.56
CA ILE A 224 6.29 12.33 6.28
C ILE A 224 5.67 13.06 7.49
N ALA A 225 6.40 13.25 8.58
CA ALA A 225 5.85 13.81 9.83
C ALA A 225 5.17 15.17 9.65
N ASN A 226 5.69 16.00 8.75
CA ASN A 226 5.21 17.36 8.50
C ASN A 226 4.26 17.46 7.30
N SER A 227 3.93 16.33 6.66
CA SER A 227 3.05 16.31 5.48
C SER A 227 1.57 16.51 5.82
N GLY A 228 1.19 16.29 7.09
CA GLY A 228 -0.19 16.23 7.54
C GLY A 228 -0.90 14.91 7.19
N LEU A 229 -0.19 13.93 6.60
CA LEU A 229 -0.73 12.60 6.35
C LEU A 229 -1.12 11.93 7.68
N LYS A 230 -2.28 11.28 7.67
CA LYS A 230 -2.84 10.61 8.86
C LYS A 230 -2.97 9.11 8.61
N PRO A 231 -2.62 8.25 9.57
CA PRO A 231 -2.79 6.82 9.44
C PRO A 231 -4.28 6.50 9.28
N VAL A 232 -4.62 5.71 8.26
CA VAL A 232 -6.02 5.31 8.00
C VAL A 232 -6.41 4.11 8.85
N MET A 233 -5.52 3.12 9.00
CA MET A 233 -5.77 1.93 9.82
C MET A 233 -5.13 2.07 11.21
N THR A 234 -5.94 1.80 12.22
CA THR A 234 -5.49 1.63 13.61
C THR A 234 -5.83 0.22 14.08
N LEU A 235 -4.81 -0.61 14.34
CA LEU A 235 -4.96 -1.96 14.88
C LEU A 235 -4.88 -1.91 16.41
N ARG A 236 -6.01 -2.24 17.06
CA ARG A 236 -6.15 -2.22 18.52
C ARG A 236 -6.43 -3.60 19.07
N SER A 237 -6.01 -3.79 20.30
CA SER A 237 -6.29 -4.97 21.11
C SER A 237 -6.41 -4.59 22.59
N GLU A 238 -6.49 -5.58 23.47
CA GLU A 238 -6.56 -5.41 24.91
C GLU A 238 -5.65 -6.41 25.62
N ILE A 239 -5.26 -6.06 26.84
CA ILE A 239 -4.55 -6.97 27.74
C ILE A 239 -5.52 -8.04 28.27
N ILE A 240 -5.17 -9.31 28.09
CA ILE A 240 -5.94 -10.48 28.55
C ILE A 240 -5.24 -11.26 29.66
N GLY A 241 -4.01 -10.89 30.02
CA GLY A 241 -3.27 -11.49 31.12
C GLY A 241 -2.20 -10.54 31.66
N VAL A 242 -1.88 -10.65 32.95
CA VAL A 242 -0.76 -9.93 33.57
C VAL A 242 0.08 -10.93 34.35
N GLN A 243 1.39 -10.88 34.13
CA GLN A 243 2.38 -11.74 34.81
C GLN A 243 3.38 -10.86 35.54
N THR A 244 3.92 -11.37 36.65
CA THR A 244 5.05 -10.75 37.35
C THR A 244 6.25 -11.67 37.21
N LEU A 245 7.31 -11.17 36.58
CA LEU A 245 8.57 -11.88 36.40
C LEU A 245 9.55 -11.51 37.50
N LYS A 246 10.40 -12.44 37.87
CA LYS A 246 11.61 -12.23 38.68
C LYS A 246 12.84 -12.18 37.78
N ALA A 247 13.94 -11.69 38.33
CA ALA A 247 15.24 -11.74 37.67
C ALA A 247 15.57 -13.18 37.22
N GLY A 248 15.91 -13.32 35.94
CA GLY A 248 16.23 -14.62 35.33
C GLY A 248 15.05 -15.34 34.66
N ASP A 249 13.79 -14.95 34.92
CA ASP A 249 12.64 -15.52 34.22
C ASP A 249 12.68 -15.20 32.73
N THR A 250 12.07 -16.05 31.91
CA THR A 250 12.07 -15.92 30.44
C THR A 250 10.66 -15.85 29.86
N VAL A 251 10.50 -15.15 28.73
CA VAL A 251 9.18 -14.96 28.08
C VAL A 251 9.12 -15.62 26.71
N GLY A 252 8.04 -16.40 26.51
CA GLY A 252 7.63 -16.91 25.21
C GLY A 252 8.53 -17.99 24.62
N TYR A 253 8.28 -18.32 23.34
CA TYR A 253 9.00 -19.40 22.66
C TYR A 253 10.49 -19.12 22.50
N GLY A 254 11.30 -20.15 22.75
CA GLY A 254 12.75 -20.11 22.61
C GLY A 254 13.46 -19.31 23.70
N SER A 255 12.74 -18.83 24.73
CA SER A 255 13.29 -18.09 25.87
C SER A 255 14.19 -16.92 25.44
N ARG A 256 13.83 -16.23 24.35
CA ARG A 256 14.64 -15.18 23.71
C ARG A 256 14.74 -13.91 24.54
N TYR A 257 13.79 -13.71 25.46
CA TYR A 257 13.80 -12.62 26.42
C TYR A 257 14.03 -13.18 27.81
N ARG A 258 14.92 -12.53 28.57
CA ARG A 258 15.22 -12.84 29.97
C ARG A 258 15.11 -11.57 30.79
N ALA A 259 14.29 -11.60 31.83
CA ALA A 259 14.09 -10.47 32.72
C ALA A 259 15.38 -10.18 33.52
N ALA A 260 15.80 -8.91 33.52
CA ALA A 260 16.97 -8.47 34.29
C ALA A 260 16.63 -8.22 35.78
N GLY A 261 15.35 -8.04 36.09
CA GLY A 261 14.85 -7.72 37.42
C GLY A 261 13.37 -8.09 37.55
N GLU A 262 12.72 -7.57 38.59
CA GLU A 262 11.27 -7.69 38.70
C GLU A 262 10.59 -6.85 37.62
N GLN A 263 9.72 -7.47 36.82
CA GLN A 263 9.04 -6.81 35.69
C GLN A 263 7.58 -7.28 35.57
N ARG A 264 6.68 -6.33 35.27
CA ARG A 264 5.28 -6.64 34.97
C ARG A 264 5.11 -6.84 33.47
N ILE A 265 4.55 -7.97 33.07
CA ILE A 265 4.33 -8.31 31.66
C ILE A 265 2.83 -8.41 31.37
N GLY A 266 2.39 -7.71 30.32
CA GLY A 266 1.04 -7.81 29.78
C GLY A 266 0.98 -8.82 28.65
N ILE A 267 -0.06 -9.64 28.60
CA ILE A 267 -0.36 -10.53 27.48
C ILE A 267 -1.50 -9.91 26.69
N VAL A 268 -1.27 -9.62 25.42
CA VAL A 268 -2.22 -8.95 24.52
C VAL A 268 -2.87 -9.97 23.60
N ALA A 269 -4.17 -9.79 23.33
CA ALA A 269 -4.92 -10.63 22.40
C ALA A 269 -4.63 -10.29 20.92
N GLY A 270 -3.41 -10.52 20.46
CA GLY A 270 -3.03 -10.41 19.06
C GLY A 270 -1.73 -11.14 18.77
N GLY A 271 -1.65 -11.78 17.61
CA GLY A 271 -0.46 -12.52 17.20
C GLY A 271 -0.33 -12.63 15.69
N TYR A 272 0.55 -13.52 15.23
CA TYR A 272 0.85 -13.60 13.81
C TYR A 272 -0.29 -14.14 12.94
N ALA A 273 -1.25 -14.87 13.52
CA ALA A 273 -2.44 -15.28 12.78
C ALA A 273 -3.48 -14.14 12.64
N ASP A 274 -3.27 -13.00 13.29
CA ASP A 274 -3.99 -11.74 13.05
C ASP A 274 -3.32 -10.86 11.99
N GLY A 275 -2.09 -11.20 11.59
CA GLY A 275 -1.26 -10.42 10.68
C GLY A 275 -0.11 -9.65 11.34
N TYR A 276 0.04 -9.71 12.67
CA TYR A 276 1.18 -9.07 13.34
C TYR A 276 2.49 -9.82 13.05
N PRO A 277 3.61 -9.14 12.71
CA PRO A 277 4.81 -9.83 12.28
C PRO A 277 5.41 -10.71 13.38
N ARG A 278 5.48 -12.04 13.14
CA ARG A 278 6.10 -12.99 14.09
C ARG A 278 7.56 -12.64 14.41
N ILE A 279 8.24 -12.06 13.44
CA ILE A 279 9.66 -11.70 13.52
C ILE A 279 9.93 -10.44 14.33
N ALA A 280 8.89 -9.70 14.75
CA ALA A 280 9.03 -8.51 15.58
C ALA A 280 9.88 -8.82 16.83
N PRO A 281 11.03 -8.15 17.00
CA PRO A 281 11.89 -8.38 18.16
C PRO A 281 11.28 -7.78 19.43
N SER A 282 11.85 -8.12 20.58
CA SER A 282 11.58 -7.38 21.83
C SER A 282 11.97 -5.91 21.66
N GLY A 283 11.18 -5.01 22.23
CA GLY A 283 11.32 -3.56 22.06
C GLY A 283 10.56 -2.98 20.87
N THR A 284 9.85 -3.81 20.08
CA THR A 284 8.95 -3.30 19.03
C THR A 284 7.87 -2.43 19.69
N PRO A 285 7.64 -1.19 19.22
CA PRO A 285 6.82 -0.23 19.95
C PRO A 285 5.35 -0.65 20.01
N VAL A 286 4.73 -0.41 21.15
CA VAL A 286 3.28 -0.50 21.37
C VAL A 286 2.83 0.68 22.26
N TRP A 287 1.55 0.99 22.27
CA TRP A 287 0.98 2.02 23.13
C TRP A 287 -0.10 1.43 24.04
N VAL A 288 0.03 1.68 25.34
CA VAL A 288 -0.80 1.06 26.38
C VAL A 288 -1.26 2.16 27.32
N ASP A 289 -2.57 2.41 27.34
CA ASP A 289 -3.20 3.34 28.29
C ASP A 289 -2.47 4.71 28.42
N GLY A 290 -2.09 5.32 27.29
CA GLY A 290 -1.42 6.62 27.26
C GLY A 290 0.11 6.57 27.40
N VAL A 291 0.71 5.38 27.43
CA VAL A 291 2.17 5.20 27.60
C VAL A 291 2.77 4.36 26.48
N ARG A 292 3.86 4.84 25.87
CA ARG A 292 4.66 4.07 24.90
C ARG A 292 5.53 3.06 25.65
N THR A 293 5.44 1.80 25.24
CA THR A 293 6.28 0.69 25.73
C THR A 293 6.66 -0.22 24.56
N GLY A 294 7.12 -1.44 24.83
CA GLY A 294 7.54 -2.38 23.79
C GLY A 294 7.12 -3.83 24.05
N THR A 295 7.15 -4.62 22.98
CA THR A 295 6.99 -6.08 23.04
C THR A 295 8.15 -6.74 23.82
N VAL A 296 7.89 -7.90 24.42
CA VAL A 296 8.90 -8.75 25.05
C VAL A 296 8.73 -10.20 24.62
N GLY A 297 9.84 -10.88 24.36
CA GLY A 297 9.83 -12.26 23.87
C GLY A 297 9.31 -12.41 22.44
N THR A 298 9.03 -13.65 22.05
CA THR A 298 8.58 -14.00 20.70
C THR A 298 7.07 -13.83 20.55
N VAL A 299 6.62 -13.17 19.48
CA VAL A 299 5.18 -13.13 19.10
C VAL A 299 4.67 -14.54 18.78
N SER A 300 3.57 -14.94 19.41
CA SER A 300 2.92 -16.24 19.19
C SER A 300 1.76 -16.13 18.19
N MET A 301 1.06 -17.24 17.93
CA MET A 301 -0.04 -17.28 16.95
C MET A 301 -1.13 -16.27 17.28
N ASP A 302 -1.48 -16.19 18.56
CA ASP A 302 -2.66 -15.47 19.03
C ASP A 302 -2.33 -14.43 20.09
N MET A 303 -1.12 -14.46 20.66
CA MET A 303 -0.73 -13.58 21.75
C MET A 303 0.65 -12.97 21.52
N LEU A 304 0.82 -11.75 22.03
CA LEU A 304 2.11 -11.11 22.18
C LEU A 304 2.23 -10.59 23.61
N ALA A 305 3.46 -10.55 24.12
CA ALA A 305 3.75 -10.05 25.44
C ALA A 305 4.38 -8.66 25.35
N ILE A 306 4.07 -7.78 26.31
CA ILE A 306 4.50 -6.38 26.36
C ILE A 306 5.00 -6.03 27.76
N ASP A 307 5.93 -5.09 27.85
CA ASP A 307 6.42 -4.58 29.14
C ASP A 307 5.41 -3.57 29.73
N LEU A 308 4.89 -3.87 30.92
CA LEU A 308 3.98 -2.98 31.68
C LEU A 308 4.69 -2.25 32.82
N THR A 309 6.01 -2.39 32.95
CA THR A 309 6.81 -1.64 33.92
C THR A 309 6.60 -0.12 33.81
N PRO A 310 6.58 0.50 32.60
CA PRO A 310 6.26 1.93 32.48
C PRO A 310 4.75 2.24 32.62
N CYS A 311 3.88 1.22 32.70
CA CYS A 311 2.42 1.34 32.69
C CYS A 311 1.80 0.82 34.00
N PRO A 312 1.99 1.50 35.15
CA PRO A 312 1.59 0.96 36.46
C PRO A 312 0.08 0.78 36.62
N GLN A 313 -0.73 1.58 35.91
CA GLN A 313 -2.20 1.51 35.96
C GLN A 313 -2.80 0.50 34.96
N ALA A 314 -1.99 0.01 34.00
CA ALA A 314 -2.47 -0.93 33.00
C ALA A 314 -2.72 -2.32 33.61
N GLY A 315 -3.84 -2.92 33.24
CA GLY A 315 -4.31 -4.23 33.71
C GLY A 315 -5.17 -4.94 32.66
N ILE A 316 -5.92 -5.96 33.07
CA ILE A 316 -6.83 -6.69 32.18
C ILE A 316 -7.86 -5.72 31.57
N GLY A 317 -8.04 -5.79 30.25
CA GLY A 317 -8.94 -4.91 29.49
C GLY A 317 -8.36 -3.55 29.12
N SER A 318 -7.15 -3.19 29.59
CA SER A 318 -6.52 -1.95 29.16
C SER A 318 -6.28 -1.96 27.64
N PRO A 319 -6.60 -0.86 26.94
CA PRO A 319 -6.46 -0.79 25.49
C PRO A 319 -4.99 -0.78 25.09
N VAL A 320 -4.69 -1.49 24.01
CA VAL A 320 -3.37 -1.56 23.39
C VAL A 320 -3.49 -1.18 21.93
N GLU A 321 -2.72 -0.19 21.49
CA GLU A 321 -2.55 0.11 20.07
C GLU A 321 -1.26 -0.55 19.57
N LEU A 322 -1.41 -1.42 18.58
CA LEU A 322 -0.30 -2.13 17.93
C LEU A 322 0.29 -1.30 16.79
N TRP A 323 -0.56 -0.60 16.05
CA TRP A 323 -0.20 0.50 15.17
C TRP A 323 -1.43 1.39 14.91
N GLY A 324 -1.21 2.64 14.51
CA GLY A 324 -2.25 3.63 14.27
C GLY A 324 -1.76 5.05 14.54
N ASN A 325 -2.53 5.78 15.34
CA ASN A 325 -2.28 7.19 15.66
C ASN A 325 -1.05 7.40 16.53
N GLU A 326 -0.87 6.61 17.59
CA GLU A 326 0.19 6.77 18.58
C GLU A 326 1.43 5.93 18.22
N VAL A 327 1.21 4.76 17.61
CA VAL A 327 2.29 3.88 17.13
C VAL A 327 2.29 3.85 15.61
N LYS A 328 3.29 4.46 14.97
CA LYS A 328 3.33 4.50 13.51
C LYS A 328 3.64 3.10 12.96
N ILE A 329 2.87 2.66 11.95
CA ILE A 329 3.07 1.35 11.33
C ILE A 329 4.50 1.19 10.76
N ASP A 330 5.09 2.29 10.30
CA ASP A 330 6.47 2.33 9.81
C ASP A 330 7.49 2.03 10.92
N ASP A 331 7.27 2.50 12.16
CA ASP A 331 8.15 2.18 13.30
C ASP A 331 8.11 0.67 13.63
N VAL A 332 6.91 0.08 13.57
CA VAL A 332 6.72 -1.36 13.81
C VAL A 332 7.37 -2.19 12.71
N ALA A 333 7.16 -1.78 11.45
CA ALA A 333 7.74 -2.44 10.29
C ALA A 333 9.27 -2.37 10.30
N ALA A 334 9.84 -1.19 10.58
CA ALA A 334 11.28 -0.99 10.66
C ALA A 334 11.90 -1.86 11.77
N ALA A 335 11.27 -1.93 12.94
CA ALA A 335 11.71 -2.83 14.02
C ALA A 335 11.69 -4.31 13.60
N ALA A 336 10.72 -4.70 12.78
CA ALA A 336 10.60 -6.04 12.21
C ALA A 336 11.48 -6.27 10.96
N GLY A 337 12.24 -5.27 10.49
CA GLY A 337 13.08 -5.39 9.29
C GLY A 337 12.29 -5.46 7.98
N THR A 338 11.12 -4.81 7.93
CA THR A 338 10.25 -4.75 6.76
C THR A 338 9.65 -3.35 6.57
N VAL A 339 8.61 -3.22 5.72
CA VAL A 339 7.93 -1.97 5.35
C VAL A 339 6.46 -1.99 5.79
N GLY A 340 5.90 -0.82 6.08
CA GLY A 340 4.50 -0.69 6.52
C GLY A 340 3.48 -1.33 5.56
N TYR A 341 3.80 -1.36 4.26
CA TYR A 341 3.03 -2.08 3.23
C TYR A 341 2.73 -3.54 3.60
N GLU A 342 3.74 -4.27 4.08
CA GLU A 342 3.60 -5.69 4.40
C GLU A 342 2.61 -5.87 5.56
N LEU A 343 2.76 -5.05 6.61
CA LEU A 343 1.93 -5.15 7.82
C LEU A 343 0.46 -4.87 7.50
N MET A 344 0.15 -3.80 6.76
CA MET A 344 -1.25 -3.49 6.43
C MET A 344 -1.88 -4.53 5.51
N CYS A 345 -1.12 -5.08 4.55
CA CYS A 345 -1.61 -6.11 3.65
C CYS A 345 -1.76 -7.48 4.34
N ALA A 346 -1.05 -7.71 5.45
CA ALA A 346 -1.06 -8.95 6.20
C ALA A 346 -2.25 -9.09 7.17
N LEU A 347 -3.09 -8.05 7.33
CA LEU A 347 -4.25 -8.09 8.22
C LEU A 347 -5.14 -9.30 7.90
N ALA A 348 -5.23 -10.23 8.85
CA ALA A 348 -5.88 -11.51 8.60
C ALA A 348 -7.41 -11.37 8.57
N PRO A 349 -8.14 -12.18 7.77
CA PRO A 349 -9.60 -12.13 7.69
C PRO A 349 -10.35 -12.31 9.02
N ARG A 350 -9.71 -12.93 10.02
CA ARG A 350 -10.29 -13.13 11.35
C ARG A 350 -10.36 -11.85 12.18
N VAL A 351 -9.59 -10.82 11.82
CA VAL A 351 -9.62 -9.53 12.51
C VAL A 351 -10.86 -8.77 12.06
N PRO A 352 -11.79 -8.45 12.97
CA PRO A 352 -12.92 -7.59 12.64
C PRO A 352 -12.43 -6.23 12.16
N VAL A 353 -13.12 -5.67 11.16
CA VAL A 353 -12.81 -4.36 10.60
C VAL A 353 -14.02 -3.46 10.74
N VAL A 354 -13.83 -2.28 11.29
CA VAL A 354 -14.85 -1.22 11.37
C VAL A 354 -14.34 0.05 10.72
N THR A 355 -15.26 0.83 10.15
CA THR A 355 -15.01 2.16 9.60
C THR A 355 -15.55 3.22 10.55
N VAL A 356 -14.79 4.30 10.75
CA VAL A 356 -15.17 5.45 11.58
C VAL A 356 -15.13 6.75 10.82
#